data_AF-A0AAU9VKL9-F1
#
_entry.id   AF-A0AAU9VKL9-F1
#
_cell.length_a   1.000
_cell.length_b   1.000
_cell.length_c   1.000
_cell.angle_alpha   90.00
_cell.angle_beta   90.00
_cell.angle_gamma   90.00
#
_symmetry.space_group_name_H-M   'P 1'
#
loop_
_entity.id
_entity.type
_entity.pdbx_description
1 polymer ?
#
loop_
_entity_poly.entity_id
_entity_poly.type
_entity_poly.pdbx_seq_one_letter_code
_entity_poly.pdbx_strand_id
1 'polypeptide(L)'
;MKKIINGFLGLIVIGFSIVLVGTLMVQSQLENISSLVEPTFVDVESQVAHYLEPIRSSIPETKQAEFDALQEQVVSDPKFQEISETLVTNALNDVVSGGMSMNETAFKEDVQAYIESYAPEIETLSEGTVSVDEVSTVVEEALNNPEFQQTYETIVTRVQQELSPKQQRILSYVNGFTKMRREIITGTILILAVTLLVLVLMNRGWQWSKLFGTIALIMSIIMLMLYFVSPFIMTFLQNRVGMSITLKQNPFKLYLWSALGAFVMGILFKILNRFES
;
A
#
# COMPACT_ATOMS: atom_id res chain seq x y z
N MET A 1 -6.04 17.50 -39.25
CA MET A 1 -4.93 17.00 -38.41
C MET A 1 -5.15 17.22 -36.92
N LYS A 2 -5.40 18.46 -36.44
CA LYS A 2 -5.64 18.79 -35.02
C LYS A 2 -6.69 17.92 -34.30
N LYS A 3 -7.84 17.66 -34.94
CA LYS A 3 -8.90 16.78 -34.39
C LYS A 3 -8.44 15.34 -34.16
N ILE A 4 -7.61 14.80 -35.06
CA ILE A 4 -7.06 13.44 -34.95
C ILE A 4 -6.07 13.38 -33.79
N ILE A 5 -5.18 14.37 -33.68
CA ILE A 5 -4.20 14.46 -32.57
C ILE A 5 -4.93 14.60 -31.23
N ASN A 6 -5.94 15.47 -31.13
CA ASN A 6 -6.75 15.59 -29.91
C ASN A 6 -7.46 14.28 -29.54
N GLY A 7 -7.97 13.53 -30.52
CA GLY A 7 -8.57 12.22 -30.30
C GLY A 7 -7.55 11.22 -29.74
N PHE A 8 -6.36 11.17 -30.34
CA PHE A 8 -5.27 10.31 -29.88
C PHE A 8 -4.80 10.66 -28.45
N LEU A 9 -4.56 11.94 -28.17
CA LEU A 9 -4.19 12.39 -26.83
C LEU A 9 -5.32 12.13 -25.81
N GLY A 10 -6.59 12.25 -26.22
CA GLY A 10 -7.73 11.89 -25.40
C GLY A 10 -7.76 10.40 -25.05
N LEU A 11 -7.42 9.51 -26.00
CA LEU A 11 -7.28 8.08 -25.73
C LEU A 11 -6.12 7.79 -24.77
N ILE A 12 -5.00 8.51 -24.87
CA ILE A 12 -3.90 8.42 -23.90
C ILE A 12 -4.39 8.79 -22.51
N VAL A 13 -5.09 9.93 -22.36
CA VAL A 13 -5.64 10.35 -21.06
C VAL A 13 -6.55 9.26 -20.47
N ILE A 14 -7.48 8.72 -21.26
CA ILE A 14 -8.40 7.68 -20.81
C ILE A 14 -7.65 6.41 -20.42
N GLY A 15 -6.76 5.92 -21.29
CA GLY A 15 -6.01 4.68 -21.06
C GLY A 15 -5.13 4.75 -19.81
N PHE A 16 -4.34 5.82 -19.68
CA PHE A 16 -3.48 6.00 -18.50
C PHE A 16 -4.27 6.30 -17.22
N SER A 17 -5.45 6.92 -17.31
CA SER A 17 -6.32 7.06 -16.14
C SER A 17 -6.85 5.70 -15.66
N ILE A 18 -7.19 4.79 -16.56
CA ILE A 18 -7.62 3.42 -16.21
C ILE A 18 -6.46 2.66 -15.55
N VAL A 19 -5.24 2.79 -16.10
CA VAL A 19 -4.04 2.21 -15.50
C VAL A 19 -3.82 2.76 -14.09
N LEU A 20 -3.88 4.08 -13.91
CA LEU A 20 -3.69 4.72 -12.59
C LEU A 20 -4.70 4.22 -11.56
N VAL A 21 -6.00 4.26 -11.90
CA VAL A 21 -7.05 3.82 -10.97
C VAL A 21 -6.93 2.32 -10.70
N GLY A 22 -6.58 1.51 -11.70
CA GLY A 22 -6.32 0.08 -11.52
C GLY A 22 -5.12 -0.20 -10.60
N THR A 23 -4.03 0.54 -10.76
CA THR A 23 -2.84 0.43 -9.90
C THR A 23 -3.16 0.85 -8.46
N LEU A 24 -3.85 1.97 -8.25
CA LEU A 24 -4.27 2.41 -6.91
C LEU A 24 -5.25 1.42 -6.27
N MET A 25 -6.12 0.82 -7.06
CA MET A 25 -7.02 -0.23 -6.61
C MET A 25 -6.24 -1.45 -6.12
N VAL A 26 -5.32 -1.97 -6.93
CA VAL A 26 -4.49 -3.12 -6.52
C VAL A 26 -3.67 -2.75 -5.29
N GLN A 27 -3.07 -1.56 -5.24
CA GLN A 27 -2.34 -1.08 -4.06
C GLN A 27 -3.20 -1.09 -2.80
N SER A 28 -4.45 -0.59 -2.83
CA SER A 28 -5.34 -0.61 -1.67
C SER A 28 -5.65 -2.02 -1.17
N GLN A 29 -5.57 -3.03 -2.04
CA GLN A 29 -5.71 -4.44 -1.66
C GLN A 29 -4.40 -5.02 -1.14
N LEU A 30 -3.27 -4.55 -1.66
CA LEU A 30 -1.95 -5.02 -1.28
C LEU A 30 -1.44 -4.43 0.04
N GLU A 31 -1.84 -3.20 0.39
CA GLU A 31 -1.68 -2.63 1.74
C GLU A 31 -2.35 -3.52 2.81
N ASN A 32 -3.24 -4.43 2.40
CA ASN A 32 -3.88 -5.42 3.25
C ASN A 32 -3.32 -6.85 3.07
N ILE A 33 -2.16 -7.07 2.41
CA ILE A 33 -1.55 -8.41 2.30
C ILE A 33 -1.22 -9.00 3.68
N SER A 34 -0.96 -8.18 4.69
CA SER A 34 -0.87 -8.63 6.09
C SER A 34 -2.02 -9.57 6.48
N SER A 35 -3.24 -9.28 5.99
CA SER A 35 -4.43 -10.12 6.20
C SER A 35 -4.58 -11.34 5.28
N LEU A 36 -3.80 -11.44 4.19
CA LEU A 36 -3.77 -12.62 3.32
C LEU A 36 -2.79 -13.69 3.82
N VAL A 37 -1.96 -13.37 4.82
CA VAL A 37 -0.90 -14.26 5.35
C VAL A 37 -1.04 -14.54 6.87
N GLU A 38 -2.17 -14.19 7.49
CA GLU A 38 -2.39 -14.48 8.92
C GLU A 38 -2.55 -16.00 9.20
N PRO A 39 -1.98 -16.56 10.29
CA PRO A 39 -1.11 -15.99 11.32
C PRO A 39 0.30 -16.61 11.28
N THR A 40 0.94 -16.69 10.11
CA THR A 40 2.28 -17.31 10.02
C THR A 40 3.39 -16.28 10.22
N PHE A 41 3.15 -15.02 9.88
CA PHE A 41 3.92 -13.89 10.39
C PHE A 41 3.17 -13.41 11.63
N VAL A 42 3.57 -13.94 12.78
CA VAL A 42 3.04 -13.58 14.09
C VAL A 42 2.82 -12.08 14.14
N ASP A 43 1.60 -11.71 14.52
CA ASP A 43 1.14 -10.37 14.86
C ASP A 43 2.31 -9.53 15.40
N VAL A 44 2.94 -8.75 14.52
CA VAL A 44 4.17 -7.99 14.85
C VAL A 44 3.85 -7.00 15.98
N GLU A 45 2.58 -6.57 16.06
CA GLU A 45 2.00 -5.83 17.18
C GLU A 45 2.15 -6.58 18.51
N SER A 46 1.83 -7.89 18.54
CA SER A 46 2.01 -8.73 19.73
C SER A 46 3.48 -8.92 20.12
N GLN A 47 4.40 -8.91 19.15
CA GLN A 47 5.83 -9.00 19.43
C GLN A 47 6.40 -7.70 19.99
N VAL A 48 5.98 -6.54 19.47
CA VAL A 48 6.36 -5.24 20.05
C VAL A 48 5.85 -5.12 21.48
N ALA A 49 4.61 -5.52 21.74
CA ALA A 49 4.08 -5.60 23.10
C ALA A 49 4.93 -6.53 23.98
N HIS A 50 5.35 -7.68 23.45
CA HIS A 50 6.24 -8.62 24.16
C HIS A 50 7.62 -8.02 24.48
N TYR A 51 8.21 -7.26 23.56
CA TYR A 51 9.51 -6.61 23.75
C TYR A 51 9.46 -5.44 24.75
N LEU A 52 8.30 -4.79 24.87
CA LEU A 52 8.07 -3.71 25.82
C LEU A 52 7.54 -4.19 27.18
N GLU A 53 7.18 -5.46 27.33
CA GLU A 53 6.66 -6.02 28.58
C GLU A 53 7.64 -5.96 29.76
N PRO A 54 8.97 -6.19 29.58
CA PRO A 54 9.95 -5.97 30.64
C PRO A 54 9.96 -4.52 31.14
N ILE A 55 9.80 -3.55 30.22
CA ILE A 55 9.74 -2.12 30.51
C ILE A 55 8.43 -1.77 31.23
N ARG A 56 7.31 -2.38 30.80
CA ARG A 56 5.99 -2.21 31.41
C ARG A 56 6.00 -2.52 32.91
N SER A 57 6.73 -3.56 33.31
CA SER A 57 6.83 -3.99 34.70
C SER A 57 7.50 -2.95 35.62
N SER A 58 8.27 -2.02 35.03
CA SER A 58 8.96 -0.93 35.72
C SER A 58 8.17 0.38 35.73
N ILE A 59 7.00 0.42 35.08
CA ILE A 59 6.14 1.61 35.03
C ILE A 59 5.11 1.57 36.17
N PRO A 60 4.93 2.67 36.93
CA PRO A 60 3.92 2.74 37.98
C PRO A 60 2.52 2.40 37.46
N GLU A 61 1.72 1.66 38.24
CA GLU A 61 0.34 1.28 37.88
C GLU A 61 -0.51 2.50 37.46
N THR A 62 -0.25 3.67 38.04
CA THR A 62 -0.95 4.92 37.72
C THR A 62 -0.67 5.45 36.31
N LYS A 63 0.40 5.00 35.65
CA LYS A 63 0.83 5.42 34.31
C LYS A 63 0.79 4.29 33.27
N GLN A 64 0.37 3.08 33.67
CA GLN A 64 0.24 1.97 32.72
C GLN A 64 -0.73 2.27 31.58
N ALA A 65 -1.82 2.98 31.84
CA ALA A 65 -2.75 3.41 30.78
C ALA A 65 -2.10 4.37 29.77
N GLU A 66 -1.18 5.23 30.22
CA GLU A 66 -0.42 6.13 29.34
C GLU A 66 0.65 5.37 28.55
N PHE A 67 1.23 4.33 29.13
CA PHE A 67 2.16 3.44 28.43
C PHE A 67 1.47 2.53 27.41
N ASP A 68 0.30 1.98 27.73
CA ASP A 68 -0.50 1.19 26.79
C ASP A 68 -0.93 2.08 25.59
N ALA A 69 -1.26 3.35 25.83
CA ALA A 69 -1.52 4.32 24.76
C ALA A 69 -0.26 4.64 23.93
N LEU A 70 0.92 4.70 24.57
CA LEU A 70 2.19 4.85 23.86
C LEU A 70 2.48 3.62 22.97
N GLN A 71 2.20 2.40 23.44
CA GLN A 71 2.33 1.19 22.61
C GLN A 71 1.41 1.24 21.39
N GLU A 72 0.14 1.65 21.56
CA GLU A 72 -0.79 1.81 20.45
C GLU A 72 -0.31 2.89 19.46
N GLN A 73 0.29 3.98 19.96
CA GLN A 73 0.91 5.02 19.14
C GLN A 73 2.09 4.48 18.34
N VAL A 74 2.99 3.72 18.98
CA VAL A 74 4.15 3.08 18.34
C VAL A 74 3.73 2.13 17.21
N VAL A 75 2.65 1.38 17.39
CA VAL A 75 2.11 0.47 16.37
C VAL A 75 1.44 1.23 15.21
N SER A 76 0.77 2.33 15.51
CA SER A 76 0.08 3.15 14.51
C SER A 76 0.99 4.14 13.75
N ASP A 77 2.26 4.27 14.13
CA ASP A 77 3.20 5.21 13.52
C ASP A 77 3.53 4.82 12.06
N PRO A 78 3.53 5.77 11.12
CA PRO A 78 3.90 5.52 9.72
C PRO A 78 5.26 4.84 9.52
N LYS A 79 6.26 5.12 10.38
CA LYS A 79 7.58 4.49 10.30
C LYS A 79 7.55 3.01 10.67
N PHE A 80 6.78 2.64 11.70
CA PHE A 80 6.59 1.24 12.04
C PHE A 80 5.90 0.47 10.91
N GLN A 81 4.90 1.09 10.29
CA GLN A 81 4.22 0.53 9.13
C GLN A 81 5.18 0.33 7.95
N GLU A 82 6.13 1.24 7.73
CA GLU A 82 7.19 1.09 6.71
C GLU A 82 8.13 -0.10 7.00
N ILE A 83 8.54 -0.29 8.26
CA ILE A 83 9.36 -1.44 8.69
C ILE A 83 8.59 -2.75 8.47
N SER A 84 7.32 -2.80 8.86
CA SER A 84 6.43 -3.95 8.67
C SER A 84 6.23 -4.27 7.18
N GLU A 85 5.95 -3.27 6.34
CA GLU A 85 5.84 -3.43 4.89
C GLU A 85 7.12 -3.98 4.27
N THR A 86 8.29 -3.55 4.76
CA THR A 86 9.59 -4.03 4.30
C THR A 86 9.78 -5.51 4.63
N LEU A 87 9.44 -5.94 5.84
CA LEU A 87 9.48 -7.35 6.24
C LEU A 87 8.55 -8.22 5.39
N VAL A 88 7.30 -7.79 5.20
CA VAL A 88 6.32 -8.51 4.37
C VAL A 88 6.77 -8.59 2.91
N THR A 89 7.37 -7.52 2.39
CA THR A 89 7.89 -7.48 1.02
C THR A 89 9.08 -8.43 0.85
N ASN A 90 9.99 -8.48 1.82
CA ASN A 90 11.13 -9.40 1.82
C ASN A 90 10.65 -10.85 1.92
N ALA A 91 9.71 -11.14 2.83
CA ALA A 91 9.10 -12.47 2.96
C ALA A 91 8.41 -12.94 1.68
N LEU A 92 7.62 -12.06 1.04
CA LEU A 92 6.99 -12.37 -0.24
C LEU A 92 8.04 -12.63 -1.32
N ASN A 93 9.11 -11.83 -1.35
CA ASN A 93 10.19 -12.00 -2.31
C ASN A 93 10.93 -13.33 -2.09
N ASP A 94 11.15 -13.72 -0.83
CA ASP A 94 11.85 -14.94 -0.45
C ASP A 94 11.03 -16.19 -0.80
N VAL A 95 9.73 -16.17 -0.50
CA VAL A 95 8.78 -17.23 -0.89
C VAL A 95 8.74 -17.41 -2.42
N VAL A 96 8.77 -16.31 -3.18
CA VAL A 96 8.68 -16.35 -4.65
C VAL A 96 10.01 -16.72 -5.31
N SER A 97 11.12 -16.18 -4.81
CA SER A 97 12.45 -16.37 -5.40
C SER A 97 13.11 -17.69 -4.97
N GLY A 98 12.65 -18.28 -3.86
CA GLY A 98 13.25 -19.45 -3.24
C GLY A 98 14.62 -19.17 -2.62
N GLY A 99 14.97 -17.89 -2.43
CA GLY A 99 16.16 -17.44 -1.74
C GLY A 99 15.81 -16.71 -0.46
N MET A 100 16.82 -16.46 0.37
CA MET A 100 16.72 -15.66 1.59
C MET A 100 17.36 -14.31 1.33
N SER A 101 16.55 -13.26 1.19
CA SER A 101 16.99 -11.89 0.90
C SER A 101 16.84 -10.93 2.07
N MET A 102 16.18 -11.36 3.15
CA MET A 102 16.11 -10.60 4.41
C MET A 102 17.51 -10.38 4.98
N ASN A 103 17.91 -9.12 5.13
CA ASN A 103 19.09 -8.74 5.90
C ASN A 103 18.68 -8.56 7.37
N GLU A 104 18.92 -9.60 8.17
CA GLU A 104 18.56 -9.62 9.59
C GLU A 104 19.22 -8.46 10.36
N THR A 105 20.50 -8.19 10.13
CA THR A 105 21.22 -7.11 10.81
C THR A 105 20.59 -5.75 10.53
N ALA A 106 20.31 -5.45 9.25
CA ALA A 106 19.67 -4.19 8.89
C ALA A 106 18.24 -4.07 9.47
N PHE A 107 17.48 -5.17 9.48
CA PHE A 107 16.14 -5.17 10.07
C PHE A 107 16.18 -4.93 11.59
N LYS A 108 17.13 -5.56 12.30
CA LYS A 108 17.32 -5.33 13.74
C LYS A 108 17.72 -3.89 14.02
N GLU A 109 18.64 -3.33 13.25
CA GLU A 109 19.05 -1.92 13.35
C GLU A 109 17.86 -0.97 13.13
N ASP A 110 17.01 -1.23 12.13
CA ASP A 110 15.82 -0.43 11.84
C ASP A 110 14.79 -0.47 12.99
N VAL A 111 14.52 -1.66 13.55
CA VAL A 111 13.60 -1.83 14.69
C VAL A 111 14.19 -1.20 15.96
N GLN A 112 15.49 -1.37 16.21
CA GLN A 112 16.18 -0.79 17.35
C GLN A 112 16.13 0.74 17.30
N ALA A 113 16.57 1.35 16.20
CA ALA A 113 16.55 2.80 16.03
C ALA A 113 15.13 3.38 16.14
N TYR A 114 14.12 2.62 15.70
CA TYR A 114 12.72 3.01 15.83
C TYR A 114 12.25 3.02 17.29
N ILE A 115 12.46 1.94 18.05
CA ILE A 115 12.05 1.88 19.46
C ILE A 115 12.84 2.88 20.32
N GLU A 116 14.13 3.06 20.05
CA GLU A 116 14.99 4.06 20.71
C GLU A 116 14.45 5.49 20.55
N SER A 117 13.74 5.78 19.45
CA SER A 117 13.14 7.11 19.25
C SER A 117 12.03 7.45 20.27
N TYR A 118 11.44 6.44 20.92
CA TYR A 118 10.46 6.58 21.99
C TYR A 118 11.05 6.45 23.39
N ALA A 119 12.35 6.13 23.51
CA ALA A 119 13.01 5.95 24.81
C ALA A 119 12.89 7.15 25.76
N PRO A 120 12.93 8.42 25.31
CA PRO A 120 12.72 9.57 26.20
C PRO A 120 11.30 9.65 26.79
N GLU A 121 10.30 9.20 26.03
CA GLU A 121 8.91 9.15 26.48
C GLU A 121 8.71 8.01 27.49
N ILE A 122 9.37 6.87 27.25
CA ILE A 122 9.43 5.74 28.19
C ILE A 122 10.12 6.13 29.51
N GLU A 123 11.23 6.87 29.45
CA GLU A 123 11.93 7.38 30.63
C GLU A 123 11.02 8.32 31.45
N THR A 124 10.28 9.18 30.77
CA THR A 124 9.31 10.09 31.42
C THR A 124 8.17 9.33 32.09
N LEU A 125 7.63 8.30 31.43
CA LEU A 125 6.54 7.47 31.96
C LEU A 125 6.99 6.57 33.12
N SER A 126 8.24 6.10 33.08
CA SER A 126 8.85 5.34 34.18
C SER A 126 9.36 6.22 35.33
N GLU A 127 9.19 7.54 35.25
CA GLU A 127 9.68 8.50 36.25
C GLU A 127 11.20 8.45 36.46
N GLY A 128 11.94 8.13 35.39
CA GLY A 128 13.39 7.93 35.43
C GLY A 128 13.83 6.60 36.03
N THR A 129 12.91 5.66 36.26
CA THR A 129 13.23 4.29 36.70
C THR A 129 13.85 3.46 35.57
N VAL A 130 13.48 3.76 34.32
CA VAL A 130 14.06 3.17 33.12
C VAL A 130 14.72 4.29 32.33
N SER A 131 16.04 4.27 32.26
CA SER A 131 16.83 5.19 31.46
C SER A 131 16.76 4.87 29.97
N VAL A 132 17.08 5.85 29.12
CA VAL A 132 17.18 5.65 27.66
C VAL A 132 18.16 4.50 27.31
N ASP A 133 19.27 4.40 28.03
CA ASP A 133 20.28 3.35 27.83
C ASP A 133 19.75 1.95 28.20
N GLU A 134 18.89 1.85 29.22
CA GLU A 134 18.23 0.60 29.60
C GLU A 134 17.18 0.17 28.57
N VAL A 135 16.44 1.12 27.97
CA VAL A 135 15.54 0.81 26.85
C VAL A 135 16.32 0.25 25.66
N SER A 136 17.42 0.88 25.27
CA SER A 136 18.27 0.41 24.17
C SER A 136 18.82 -0.99 24.44
N THR A 137 19.30 -1.25 25.67
CA THR A 137 19.84 -2.56 26.06
C THR A 137 18.78 -3.67 26.02
N VAL A 138 17.58 -3.41 26.56
CA VAL A 138 16.48 -4.40 26.56
C VAL A 138 16.02 -4.72 25.15
N VAL A 139 15.96 -3.71 24.27
CA VAL A 139 15.60 -3.89 22.86
C VAL A 139 16.68 -4.68 22.11
N GLU A 140 17.95 -4.36 22.32
CA GLU A 140 19.08 -5.07 21.71
C GLU A 140 19.11 -6.55 22.13
N GLU A 141 18.93 -6.85 23.42
CA GLU A 141 18.89 -8.23 23.93
C GLU A 141 17.71 -9.01 23.34
N ALA A 142 16.54 -8.38 23.23
CA ALA A 142 15.35 -9.01 22.67
C ALA A 142 15.49 -9.29 21.15
N LEU A 143 16.08 -8.35 20.40
CA LEU A 143 16.31 -8.50 18.97
C LEU A 143 17.43 -9.50 18.66
N ASN A 144 18.42 -9.65 19.55
CA ASN A 144 19.52 -10.61 19.38
C ASN A 144 19.14 -12.07 19.70
N ASN A 145 17.86 -12.38 19.85
CA ASN A 145 17.40 -13.76 20.00
C ASN A 145 17.78 -14.61 18.75
N PRO A 146 18.60 -15.67 18.91
CA PRO A 146 19.07 -16.50 17.79
C PRO A 146 17.96 -17.29 17.08
N GLU A 147 16.76 -17.36 17.65
CA GLU A 147 15.62 -18.09 17.06
C GLU A 147 14.89 -17.31 15.96
N PHE A 148 15.13 -16.00 15.81
CA PHE A 148 14.40 -15.15 14.87
C PHE A 148 14.64 -15.58 13.41
N GLN A 149 15.91 -15.67 12.99
CA GLN A 149 16.26 -16.07 11.62
C GLN A 149 15.76 -17.48 11.30
N GLN A 150 15.95 -18.43 12.22
CA GLN A 150 15.54 -19.81 12.04
C GLN A 150 14.01 -19.95 11.91
N THR A 151 13.27 -19.17 12.70
CA THR A 151 11.81 -19.11 12.63
C THR A 151 11.34 -18.55 11.28
N TYR A 152 11.93 -17.43 10.84
CA TYR A 152 11.64 -16.84 9.54
C TYR A 152 11.93 -17.80 8.38
N GLU A 153 13.10 -18.44 8.36
CA GLU A 153 13.50 -19.43 7.35
C GLU A 153 12.52 -20.61 7.28
N THR A 154 12.11 -21.11 8.44
CA THR A 154 11.17 -22.22 8.56
C THR A 154 9.80 -21.85 7.99
N ILE A 155 9.31 -20.64 8.30
CA ILE A 155 8.02 -20.14 7.80
C ILE A 155 8.06 -19.98 6.28
N VAL A 156 9.09 -19.29 5.75
CA VAL A 156 9.25 -19.08 4.30
C VAL A 156 9.31 -20.41 3.56
N THR A 157 10.12 -21.35 4.05
CA THR A 157 10.28 -22.68 3.45
C THR A 157 8.97 -23.46 3.46
N ARG A 158 8.25 -23.45 4.58
CA ARG A 158 6.96 -24.15 4.70
C ARG A 158 5.92 -23.56 3.75
N VAL A 159 5.78 -22.24 3.70
CA VAL A 159 4.86 -21.56 2.78
C VAL A 159 5.23 -21.90 1.34
N GLN A 160 6.51 -21.89 0.98
CA GLN A 160 6.97 -22.23 -0.36
C GLN A 160 6.58 -23.67 -0.78
N GLN A 161 6.66 -24.63 0.16
CA GLN A 161 6.31 -26.04 -0.08
C GLN A 161 4.80 -26.28 -0.17
N GLU A 162 3.98 -25.50 0.55
CA GLU A 162 2.52 -25.64 0.56
C GLU A 162 1.84 -24.96 -0.66
N LEU A 163 2.55 -24.08 -1.38
CA LEU A 163 2.01 -23.37 -2.54
C LEU A 163 2.00 -24.21 -3.82
N SER A 164 0.84 -24.28 -4.47
CA SER A 164 0.69 -24.84 -5.82
C SER A 164 1.38 -23.97 -6.88
N PRO A 165 1.75 -24.53 -8.05
CA PRO A 165 2.39 -23.76 -9.14
C PRO A 165 1.55 -22.56 -9.64
N LYS A 166 0.23 -22.63 -9.51
CA LYS A 166 -0.66 -21.52 -9.86
C LYS A 166 -0.57 -20.39 -8.84
N GLN A 167 -0.54 -20.72 -7.54
CA GLN A 167 -0.39 -19.73 -6.47
C GLN A 167 0.98 -19.06 -6.52
N GLN A 168 2.06 -19.81 -6.79
CA GLN A 168 3.41 -19.24 -6.98
C GLN A 168 3.46 -18.21 -8.12
N ARG A 169 2.80 -18.50 -9.25
CA ARG A 169 2.71 -17.52 -10.36
C ARG A 169 1.97 -16.26 -9.95
N ILE A 170 0.88 -16.37 -9.20
CA ILE A 170 0.13 -15.21 -8.73
C ILE A 170 0.97 -14.38 -7.77
N LEU A 171 1.66 -15.03 -6.83
CA LEU A 171 2.59 -14.35 -5.92
C LEU A 171 3.74 -13.69 -6.68
N SER A 172 4.24 -14.28 -7.77
CA SER A 172 5.24 -13.62 -8.63
C SER A 172 4.72 -12.36 -9.32
N TYR A 173 3.45 -12.35 -9.76
CA TYR A 173 2.83 -11.15 -10.32
C TYR A 173 2.60 -10.08 -9.25
N VAL A 174 2.19 -10.49 -8.05
CA VAL A 174 2.03 -9.59 -6.91
C VAL A 174 3.38 -9.00 -6.51
N ASN A 175 4.43 -9.82 -6.35
CA ASN A 175 5.79 -9.36 -6.04
C ASN A 175 6.31 -8.37 -7.09
N GLY A 176 6.15 -8.72 -8.38
CA GLY A 176 6.54 -7.83 -9.48
C GLY A 176 5.78 -6.51 -9.47
N PHE A 177 4.47 -6.55 -9.22
CA PHE A 177 3.65 -5.35 -9.07
C PHE A 177 4.10 -4.51 -7.87
N THR A 178 4.30 -5.11 -6.70
CA THR A 178 4.73 -4.41 -5.47
C THR A 178 6.03 -3.65 -5.70
N LYS A 179 7.03 -4.28 -6.35
CA LYS A 179 8.31 -3.63 -6.67
C LYS A 179 8.16 -2.45 -7.64
N MET A 180 7.31 -2.60 -8.66
CA MET A 180 7.14 -1.57 -9.70
C MET A 180 6.06 -0.54 -9.39
N ARG A 181 5.26 -0.71 -8.34
CA ARG A 181 4.04 0.10 -8.09
C ARG A 181 4.32 1.60 -8.12
N ARG A 182 5.40 2.03 -7.45
CA ARG A 182 5.78 3.44 -7.31
C ARG A 182 6.16 4.05 -8.67
N GLU A 183 6.91 3.31 -9.48
CA GLU A 183 7.29 3.72 -10.83
C GLU A 183 6.07 3.81 -11.76
N ILE A 184 5.15 2.84 -11.68
CA ILE A 184 3.92 2.83 -12.48
C ILE A 184 3.05 4.04 -12.13
N ILE A 185 2.82 4.32 -10.84
CA ILE A 185 2.02 5.47 -10.39
C ILE A 185 2.67 6.77 -10.84
N THR A 186 3.95 6.96 -10.53
CA THR A 186 4.68 8.20 -10.83
C THR A 186 4.77 8.45 -12.33
N GLY A 187 5.13 7.43 -13.11
CA GLY A 187 5.21 7.50 -14.56
C GLY A 187 3.85 7.80 -15.20
N THR A 188 2.78 7.18 -14.69
CA THR A 188 1.42 7.42 -15.19
C THR A 188 0.96 8.85 -14.91
N ILE A 189 1.20 9.38 -13.71
CA ILE A 189 0.89 10.78 -13.36
C ILE A 189 1.64 11.74 -14.27
N LEU A 190 2.94 11.51 -14.50
CA LEU A 190 3.77 12.36 -15.35
C LEU A 190 3.26 12.36 -16.80
N ILE A 191 2.95 11.19 -17.36
CA ILE A 191 2.40 11.06 -18.71
C ILE A 191 1.05 11.80 -18.82
N LEU A 192 0.16 11.65 -17.83
CA LEU A 192 -1.10 12.37 -17.80
C LEU A 192 -0.89 13.88 -17.73
N ALA A 193 -0.02 14.37 -16.84
CA ALA A 193 0.27 15.78 -16.68
C ALA A 193 0.81 16.40 -17.97
N VAL A 194 1.81 15.75 -18.61
CA VAL A 194 2.38 16.21 -19.88
C VAL A 194 1.33 16.18 -20.99
N THR A 195 0.53 15.10 -21.08
CA THR A 195 -0.50 14.97 -22.12
C THR A 195 -1.60 16.03 -21.97
N LEU A 196 -2.05 16.28 -20.75
CA LEU A 196 -3.03 17.33 -20.45
C LEU A 196 -2.46 18.72 -20.76
N LEU A 197 -1.19 18.98 -20.41
CA LEU A 197 -0.51 20.24 -20.74
C LEU A 197 -0.45 20.46 -22.26
N VAL A 198 -0.03 19.44 -23.01
CA VAL A 198 0.01 19.50 -24.49
C VAL A 198 -1.39 19.75 -25.05
N LEU A 199 -2.42 19.08 -24.53
CA LEU A 199 -3.81 19.31 -24.92
C LEU A 199 -4.25 20.76 -24.68
N VAL A 200 -3.92 21.35 -23.54
CA VAL A 200 -4.22 22.76 -23.23
C VAL A 200 -3.48 23.70 -24.20
N LEU A 201 -2.17 23.52 -24.36
CA LEU A 201 -1.33 24.39 -25.20
C LEU A 201 -1.75 24.34 -26.67
N MET A 202 -2.06 23.16 -27.20
CA MET A 202 -2.50 22.99 -28.58
C MET A 202 -3.90 23.57 -28.84
N ASN A 203 -4.75 23.64 -27.81
CA ASN A 203 -6.13 24.11 -27.94
C ASN A 203 -6.36 25.51 -27.37
N ARG A 204 -5.30 26.33 -27.22
CA ARG A 204 -5.39 27.76 -26.88
C ARG A 204 -6.33 28.48 -27.87
N GLY A 205 -7.39 29.10 -27.35
CA GLY A 205 -8.40 29.83 -28.13
C GLY A 205 -9.47 28.98 -28.83
N TRP A 206 -9.41 27.65 -28.70
CA TRP A 206 -10.49 26.73 -29.09
C TRP A 206 -11.30 26.35 -27.83
N GLN A 207 -12.55 25.90 -27.96
CA GLN A 207 -13.39 25.35 -26.87
C GLN A 207 -12.72 24.13 -26.18
N TRP A 208 -11.65 24.35 -25.43
CA TRP A 208 -10.88 23.34 -24.71
C TRP A 208 -11.76 22.70 -23.64
N SER A 209 -12.61 23.50 -22.99
CA SER A 209 -13.70 23.06 -22.12
C SER A 209 -14.56 21.96 -22.77
N LYS A 210 -14.98 22.11 -24.03
CA LYS A 210 -15.73 21.07 -24.75
C LYS A 210 -14.95 19.78 -24.94
N LEU A 211 -13.66 19.86 -25.24
CA LEU A 211 -12.80 18.70 -25.43
C LEU A 211 -12.60 17.94 -24.11
N PHE A 212 -12.19 18.65 -23.04
CA PHE A 212 -12.00 18.06 -21.72
C PHE A 212 -13.30 17.50 -21.14
N GLY A 213 -14.42 18.22 -21.33
CA GLY A 213 -15.74 17.73 -20.93
C GLY A 213 -16.15 16.44 -21.64
N THR A 214 -15.81 16.30 -22.93
CA THR A 214 -16.07 15.07 -23.69
C THR A 214 -15.21 13.90 -23.17
N ILE A 215 -13.91 14.14 -22.98
CA ILE A 215 -12.98 13.13 -22.44
C ILE A 215 -13.44 12.67 -21.04
N ALA A 216 -13.78 13.61 -20.16
CA ALA A 216 -14.22 13.32 -18.80
C ALA A 216 -15.52 12.51 -18.76
N LEU A 217 -16.48 12.79 -19.64
CA LEU A 217 -17.73 12.00 -19.74
C LEU A 217 -17.47 10.59 -20.27
N ILE A 218 -16.63 10.43 -21.30
CA ILE A 218 -16.26 9.09 -21.81
C ILE A 218 -15.56 8.29 -20.71
N MET A 219 -14.61 8.92 -20.01
CA MET A 219 -13.89 8.31 -18.89
C MET A 219 -14.85 7.88 -17.79
N SER A 220 -15.81 8.73 -17.42
CA SER A 220 -16.83 8.40 -16.43
C SER A 220 -17.62 7.13 -16.79
N ILE A 221 -18.08 7.03 -18.05
CA ILE A 221 -18.82 5.87 -18.54
C ILE A 221 -17.97 4.60 -18.47
N ILE A 222 -16.71 4.67 -18.90
CA ILE A 222 -15.80 3.51 -18.88
C ILE A 222 -15.52 3.07 -17.44
N MET A 223 -15.20 4.00 -16.54
CA MET A 223 -14.94 3.69 -15.14
C MET A 223 -16.17 3.09 -14.45
N LEU A 224 -17.36 3.60 -14.76
CA LEU A 224 -18.62 3.04 -14.26
C LEU A 224 -18.85 1.62 -14.78
N MET A 225 -18.56 1.35 -16.06
CA MET A 225 -18.63 -0.02 -16.59
C MET A 225 -17.63 -0.95 -15.91
N LEU A 226 -16.39 -0.51 -15.67
CA LEU A 226 -15.40 -1.30 -14.94
C LEU A 226 -15.87 -1.63 -13.51
N TYR A 227 -16.51 -0.69 -12.83
CA TYR A 227 -17.14 -0.95 -11.54
C TYR A 227 -18.21 -2.05 -11.63
N PHE A 228 -19.10 -2.01 -12.61
CA PHE A 228 -20.15 -3.03 -12.76
C PHE A 228 -19.63 -4.40 -13.19
N VAL A 229 -18.57 -4.46 -14.00
CA VAL A 229 -17.96 -5.72 -14.46
C VAL A 229 -17.06 -6.34 -13.39
N SER A 230 -16.65 -5.56 -12.38
CA SER A 230 -15.72 -5.99 -11.36
C SER A 230 -16.07 -7.27 -10.58
N PRO A 231 -17.34 -7.58 -10.23
CA PRO A 231 -17.66 -8.83 -9.53
C PRO A 231 -17.37 -10.06 -10.41
N PHE A 232 -17.54 -9.92 -11.73
CA PHE A 232 -17.20 -10.98 -12.69
C PHE A 232 -15.69 -11.18 -12.78
N ILE A 233 -14.91 -10.10 -12.78
CA ILE A 233 -13.44 -10.16 -12.77
C ILE A 233 -12.96 -10.88 -11.51
N MET A 234 -13.51 -10.56 -10.34
CA MET A 234 -13.16 -11.23 -9.08
C MET A 234 -13.51 -12.70 -9.09
N THR A 235 -14.74 -13.05 -9.49
CA THR A 235 -15.17 -14.45 -9.59
C THR A 235 -14.25 -15.23 -10.53
N PHE A 236 -13.91 -14.63 -11.68
CA PHE A 236 -12.99 -15.24 -12.64
C PHE A 236 -11.59 -15.45 -12.05
N LEU A 237 -11.04 -14.45 -11.34
CA LEU A 237 -9.76 -14.57 -10.66
C LEU A 237 -9.79 -15.66 -9.58
N GLN A 238 -10.77 -15.65 -8.69
CA GLN A 238 -10.94 -16.64 -7.62
C GLN A 238 -11.02 -18.07 -8.19
N ASN A 239 -11.82 -18.28 -9.24
CA ASN A 239 -11.92 -19.57 -9.93
C ASN A 239 -10.58 -20.02 -10.55
N ARG A 240 -9.77 -19.07 -11.01
CA ARG A 240 -8.47 -19.34 -11.61
C ARG A 240 -7.37 -19.61 -10.57
N VAL A 241 -7.44 -18.92 -9.43
CA VAL A 241 -6.53 -19.07 -8.28
C VAL A 241 -6.85 -20.34 -7.47
N GLY A 242 -8.12 -20.75 -7.42
CA GLY A 242 -8.59 -21.85 -6.58
C GLY A 242 -8.65 -21.49 -5.09
N MET A 243 -8.67 -20.20 -4.76
CA MET A 243 -8.80 -19.69 -3.40
C MET A 243 -9.91 -18.64 -3.33
N SER A 244 -10.69 -18.66 -2.25
CA SER A 244 -11.62 -17.57 -1.94
C SER A 244 -10.82 -16.36 -1.49
N ILE A 245 -10.81 -15.31 -2.32
CA ILE A 245 -10.22 -14.02 -1.95
C ILE A 245 -11.29 -13.24 -1.19
N THR A 246 -11.23 -13.25 0.14
CA THR A 246 -12.13 -12.46 0.99
C THR A 246 -11.69 -11.00 0.92
N LEU A 247 -12.51 -10.14 0.33
CA LEU A 247 -12.24 -8.71 0.25
C LEU A 247 -12.86 -8.02 1.49
N LYS A 248 -12.03 -7.45 2.38
CA LYS A 248 -12.51 -6.68 3.56
C LYS A 248 -13.31 -5.43 3.15
N GLN A 249 -12.97 -4.81 2.03
CA GLN A 249 -13.68 -3.68 1.43
C GLN A 249 -13.86 -3.93 -0.07
N ASN A 250 -14.82 -3.24 -0.73
CA ASN A 250 -14.99 -3.35 -2.18
C ASN A 250 -13.92 -2.46 -2.89
N PRO A 251 -12.80 -3.01 -3.41
CA PRO A 251 -11.73 -2.24 -4.05
C PRO A 251 -12.23 -1.41 -5.24
N PHE A 252 -13.26 -1.92 -5.91
CA PHE A 252 -13.79 -1.30 -7.12
C PHE A 252 -14.57 -0.01 -6.82
N LYS A 253 -14.82 0.32 -5.54
CA LYS A 253 -15.33 1.64 -5.16
C LYS A 253 -14.44 2.77 -5.70
N LEU A 254 -13.13 2.55 -5.85
CA LEU A 254 -12.25 3.53 -6.50
C LEU A 254 -12.68 3.86 -7.93
N TYR A 255 -13.05 2.85 -8.73
CA TYR A 255 -13.63 3.07 -10.06
C TYR A 255 -14.93 3.86 -10.00
N LEU A 256 -15.80 3.60 -9.02
CA LEU A 256 -17.04 4.34 -8.83
C LEU A 256 -16.79 5.82 -8.49
N TRP A 257 -15.88 6.09 -7.54
CA TRP A 257 -15.53 7.46 -7.14
C TRP A 257 -14.85 8.22 -8.27
N SER A 258 -13.93 7.59 -8.99
CA SER A 258 -13.32 8.18 -10.19
C SER A 258 -14.34 8.43 -11.29
N ALA A 259 -15.32 7.53 -11.48
CA ALA A 259 -16.40 7.75 -12.44
C ALA A 259 -17.26 8.96 -12.08
N LEU A 260 -17.62 9.10 -10.80
CA LEU A 260 -18.39 10.24 -10.30
C LEU A 260 -17.63 11.56 -10.42
N GLY A 261 -16.35 11.57 -10.02
CA GLY A 261 -15.49 12.76 -10.15
C GLY A 261 -15.34 13.19 -11.61
N ALA A 262 -15.10 12.25 -12.51
CA ALA A 262 -15.03 12.50 -13.96
C ALA A 262 -16.36 13.01 -14.52
N PHE A 263 -17.50 12.49 -14.05
CA PHE A 263 -18.83 12.94 -14.46
C PHE A 263 -19.07 14.39 -14.08
N VAL A 264 -18.81 14.74 -12.81
CA VAL A 264 -18.96 16.11 -12.28
C VAL A 264 -18.05 17.06 -13.05
N MET A 265 -16.78 16.70 -13.26
CA MET A 265 -15.85 17.48 -14.08
C MET A 265 -16.35 17.65 -15.51
N GLY A 266 -16.91 16.60 -16.12
CA GLY A 266 -17.52 16.66 -17.44
C GLY A 266 -18.69 17.65 -17.53
N ILE A 267 -19.53 17.72 -16.49
CA ILE A 267 -20.62 18.70 -16.38
C ILE A 267 -20.05 20.11 -16.23
N LEU A 268 -19.10 20.31 -15.31
CA LEU A 268 -18.48 21.62 -15.07
C LEU A 268 -17.85 22.17 -16.36
N PHE A 269 -17.11 21.35 -17.10
CA PHE A 269 -16.54 21.74 -18.39
C PHE A 269 -17.61 22.04 -19.46
N LYS A 270 -18.73 21.33 -19.47
CA LYS A 270 -19.86 21.67 -20.34
C LYS A 270 -20.51 23.01 -19.98
N ILE A 271 -20.60 23.33 -18.69
CA ILE A 271 -21.11 24.62 -18.20
C ILE A 271 -20.13 25.73 -18.61
N LEU A 272 -18.83 25.56 -18.34
CA LEU A 272 -17.79 26.51 -18.75
C LEU A 272 -17.80 26.77 -20.25
N ASN A 273 -18.00 25.73 -21.07
CA ASN A 273 -18.12 25.89 -22.52
C ASN A 273 -19.29 26.82 -22.95
N ARG A 274 -20.36 26.94 -22.15
CA ARG A 274 -21.45 27.89 -22.43
C ARG A 274 -21.07 29.34 -22.15
N PHE A 275 -20.06 29.57 -21.30
CA PHE A 275 -19.54 30.90 -21.01
C PHE A 275 -18.40 31.31 -21.95
N GLU A 276 -17.77 30.34 -22.62
CA GLU A 276 -16.74 30.56 -23.65
C GLU A 276 -17.31 30.82 -25.05
N SER A 277 -18.58 30.49 -25.28
CA SER A 277 -19.32 30.71 -26.54
C SER A 277 -20.09 32.02 -26.51
#